data_AF-A0A536V8T7-F1
#
_entry.id   AF-A0A536V8T7-F1
#
_cell.length_a   1.000
_cell.length_b   1.000
_cell.length_c   1.000
_cell.angle_alpha   90.00
_cell.angle_beta   90.00
_cell.angle_gamma   90.00
#
_symmetry.space_group_name_H-M   'P 1'
#
loop_
_entity.id
_entity.type
_entity.pdbx_description
1 polymer ?
#
loop_
_entity_poly.entity_id
_entity_poly.type
_entity_poly.pdbx_seq_one_letter_code
_entity_poly.pdbx_strand_id
1 'polypeptide(L)'
;LSDSRNHGLNFCQGTVSEMFKQPGKAMIPVIEEFASTGRIFMVHFRNIRGGYLDFQETFPDEGDVDMFEAIKAYQRGGYAGPLCPDHVPMSELDEGRERFMAFALGYTRGLLHAAGIR
;
A
#
# COMPACT_ATOMS: atom_id res chain seq x y z
N LEU A 1 -13.78 4.05 -14.54
CA LEU A 1 -14.14 5.30 -13.83
C LEU A 1 -14.91 6.22 -14.80
N SER A 2 -15.80 7.08 -14.31
CA SER A 2 -16.43 8.13 -15.16
C SER A 2 -15.39 9.19 -15.58
N ASP A 3 -15.66 9.99 -16.60
CA ASP A 3 -14.78 11.09 -17.05
C ASP A 3 -14.73 12.29 -16.09
N SER A 4 -15.61 12.33 -15.08
CA SER A 4 -15.60 13.39 -14.07
C SER A 4 -14.29 13.41 -13.28
N ARG A 5 -13.65 14.58 -13.19
CA ARG A 5 -12.43 14.79 -12.38
C ARG A 5 -12.64 14.56 -10.88
N ASN A 6 -13.88 14.52 -10.41
CA ASN A 6 -14.22 14.27 -9.00
C ASN A 6 -14.42 12.78 -8.69
N HIS A 7 -14.41 11.90 -9.69
CA HIS A 7 -14.50 10.47 -9.48
C HIS A 7 -13.09 9.89 -9.38
N GLY A 8 -12.62 9.55 -8.19
CA GLY A 8 -11.29 8.97 -7.99
C GLY A 8 -11.32 7.72 -7.13
N LEU A 9 -10.13 7.19 -6.86
CA LEU A 9 -9.92 6.00 -6.06
C LEU A 9 -9.30 6.37 -4.71
N ASN A 10 -9.84 5.81 -3.63
CA ASN A 10 -8.99 5.37 -2.53
C ASN A 10 -8.45 3.99 -2.94
N PHE A 11 -7.19 3.95 -3.38
CA PHE A 11 -6.58 2.73 -3.87
C PHE A 11 -6.00 1.95 -2.70
N CYS A 12 -6.73 0.95 -2.23
CA CYS A 12 -6.21 0.04 -1.21
C CYS A 12 -5.37 -1.06 -1.84
N GLN A 13 -4.04 -0.91 -1.78
CA GLN A 13 -3.14 -1.88 -2.39
C GLN A 13 -3.27 -3.25 -1.72
N GLY A 14 -3.55 -3.30 -0.41
CA GLY A 14 -3.73 -4.56 0.32
C GLY A 14 -4.94 -5.35 -0.19
N THR A 15 -6.08 -4.67 -0.38
CA THR A 15 -7.28 -5.28 -0.95
C THR A 15 -7.07 -5.68 -2.42
N VAL A 16 -6.35 -4.88 -3.20
CA VAL A 16 -6.03 -5.28 -4.59
C VAL A 16 -5.07 -6.47 -4.59
N SER A 17 -4.14 -6.55 -3.65
CA SER A 17 -3.21 -7.68 -3.50
C SER A 17 -3.94 -9.00 -3.27
N GLU A 18 -4.97 -9.01 -2.42
CA GLU A 18 -5.72 -10.24 -2.11
C GLU A 18 -6.55 -10.77 -3.29
N MET A 19 -6.67 -10.00 -4.39
CA MET A 19 -7.29 -10.46 -5.64
C MET A 19 -6.37 -11.36 -6.48
N PHE A 20 -5.07 -11.43 -6.15
CA PHE A 20 -4.08 -12.18 -6.92
C PHE A 20 -3.60 -13.42 -6.18
N LYS A 21 -3.32 -14.51 -6.91
CA LYS A 21 -2.69 -15.71 -6.33
C LYS A 21 -1.23 -15.49 -5.93
N GLN A 22 -0.55 -14.52 -6.55
CA GLN A 22 0.86 -14.19 -6.31
C GLN A 22 1.02 -12.65 -6.31
N PRO A 23 0.56 -11.96 -5.25
CA PRO A 23 0.56 -10.49 -5.21
C PRO A 23 1.93 -9.87 -5.41
N GLY A 24 2.99 -10.47 -4.86
CA GLY A 24 4.37 -9.99 -5.05
C GLY A 24 4.86 -9.95 -6.50
N LYS A 25 4.21 -10.68 -7.43
CA LYS A 25 4.50 -10.61 -8.87
C LYS A 25 3.56 -9.70 -9.65
N ALA A 26 2.38 -9.41 -9.10
CA ALA A 26 1.30 -8.72 -9.81
C ALA A 26 1.20 -7.24 -9.44
N MET A 27 1.52 -6.86 -8.20
CA MET A 27 1.13 -5.55 -7.68
C MET A 27 1.88 -4.37 -8.29
N ILE A 28 3.18 -4.51 -8.60
CA ILE A 28 3.98 -3.41 -9.15
C ILE A 28 3.41 -2.86 -10.46
N PRO A 29 3.15 -3.67 -11.52
CA PRO A 29 2.54 -3.14 -12.75
C PRO A 29 1.12 -2.62 -12.53
N VAL A 30 0.34 -3.22 -11.63
CA VAL A 30 -1.01 -2.73 -11.28
C VAL A 30 -0.95 -1.35 -10.65
N ILE A 31 -0.01 -1.12 -9.73
CA ILE A 31 0.22 0.19 -9.12
C ILE A 31 0.55 1.24 -10.18
N GLU A 32 1.47 0.93 -11.10
CA GLU A 32 1.86 1.85 -12.17
C GLU A 32 0.68 2.20 -13.08
N GLU A 33 -0.11 1.20 -13.47
CA GLU A 33 -1.31 1.38 -14.29
C GLU A 33 -2.27 2.38 -13.63
N PHE A 34 -2.69 2.11 -12.40
CA PHE A 34 -3.67 2.97 -11.72
C PHE A 34 -3.10 4.34 -11.34
N ALA A 35 -1.83 4.42 -10.92
CA ALA A 35 -1.19 5.69 -10.59
C ALA A 35 -1.10 6.60 -11.82
N SER A 36 -0.72 6.05 -12.99
CA SER A 36 -0.56 6.81 -14.24
C SER A 36 -1.86 7.47 -14.73
N THR A 37 -3.02 7.00 -14.27
CA THR A 37 -4.31 7.62 -14.59
C THR A 37 -4.48 9.02 -13.97
N GLY A 38 -3.72 9.35 -12.92
CA GLY A 38 -3.94 10.56 -12.12
C GLY A 38 -5.25 10.54 -11.32
N ARG A 39 -5.86 9.37 -11.12
CA ARG A 39 -7.18 9.19 -10.47
C ARG A 39 -7.10 8.59 -9.07
N ILE A 40 -5.91 8.34 -8.54
CA ILE A 40 -5.73 7.94 -7.14
C ILE A 40 -5.70 9.20 -6.27
N PHE A 41 -6.62 9.31 -5.31
CA PHE A 41 -6.70 10.44 -4.37
C PHE A 41 -6.07 10.10 -3.02
N MET A 42 -6.07 8.82 -2.64
CA MET A 42 -5.41 8.31 -1.43
C MET A 42 -5.02 6.85 -1.66
N VAL A 43 -3.96 6.39 -0.98
CA VAL A 43 -3.56 4.99 -0.97
C VAL A 43 -3.66 4.45 0.45
N HIS A 44 -4.32 3.30 0.61
CA HIS A 44 -4.10 2.46 1.78
C HIS A 44 -2.89 1.55 1.49
N PHE A 45 -1.80 1.85 2.19
CA PHE A 45 -0.45 1.34 1.98
C PHE A 45 -0.10 0.26 3.03
N ARG A 46 -0.94 -0.77 3.11
CA ARG A 46 -0.73 -1.97 3.92
C ARG A 46 -0.20 -3.13 3.08
N ASN A 47 0.26 -4.19 3.74
CA ASN A 47 0.76 -5.40 3.10
C ASN A 47 -0.04 -6.63 3.58
N ILE A 48 0.03 -7.71 2.81
CA ILE A 48 -0.57 -9.01 3.15
C ILE A 48 0.43 -10.12 2.86
N ARG A 49 0.28 -11.26 3.53
CA ARG A 49 0.91 -12.52 3.15
C ARG A 49 -0.14 -13.45 2.56
N GLY A 50 0.20 -14.19 1.51
CA GLY A 50 -0.72 -15.08 0.79
C GLY A 50 -1.34 -14.39 -0.42
N GLY A 51 -2.65 -14.58 -0.63
CA GLY A 51 -3.35 -13.99 -1.77
C GLY A 51 -4.78 -14.50 -1.92
N TYR A 52 -5.20 -14.68 -3.17
CA TYR A 52 -6.56 -15.06 -3.52
C TYR A 52 -7.09 -16.25 -2.71
N LEU A 53 -8.18 -16.00 -1.96
CA LEU A 53 -8.90 -16.91 -1.07
C LEU A 53 -8.14 -17.38 0.19
N ASP A 54 -6.90 -16.97 0.39
CA ASP A 54 -6.10 -17.33 1.58
C ASP A 54 -5.02 -16.26 1.81
N PHE A 55 -5.32 -15.29 2.67
CA PHE A 55 -4.40 -14.22 3.01
C PHE A 55 -4.48 -13.84 4.49
N GLN A 56 -3.40 -13.25 4.97
CA GLN A 56 -3.30 -12.68 6.30
C GLN A 56 -2.79 -11.23 6.21
N GLU A 57 -3.42 -10.32 6.95
CA GLU A 57 -2.87 -8.98 7.14
C GLU A 57 -1.67 -9.03 8.09
N THR A 58 -0.57 -8.39 7.70
CA THR A 58 0.71 -8.43 8.41
C THR A 58 1.25 -7.03 8.64
N PHE A 59 2.37 -6.92 9.37
CA PHE A 59 3.16 -5.70 9.31
C PHE A 59 3.64 -5.43 7.87
N PRO A 60 3.93 -4.15 7.53
CA PRO A 60 4.27 -3.78 6.16
C PRO A 60 5.57 -4.44 5.65
N ASP A 61 6.48 -4.82 6.52
CA ASP A 61 7.75 -5.50 6.23
C ASP A 61 7.66 -7.04 6.18
N GLU A 62 6.49 -7.62 6.50
CA GLU A 62 6.31 -9.07 6.60
C GLU A 62 5.44 -9.68 5.48
N GLY A 63 4.88 -8.85 4.61
CA GLY A 63 4.01 -9.29 3.51
C GLY A 63 4.73 -9.59 2.20
N ASP A 64 3.95 -10.01 1.21
CA ASP A 64 4.45 -10.52 -0.08
C ASP A 64 4.74 -9.42 -1.12
N VAL A 65 4.18 -8.22 -0.95
CA VAL A 65 4.48 -7.08 -1.82
C VAL A 65 5.77 -6.42 -1.35
N ASP A 66 6.72 -6.22 -2.26
CA ASP A 66 7.88 -5.36 -2.01
C ASP A 66 7.41 -3.91 -1.90
N MET A 67 7.34 -3.42 -0.66
CA MET A 67 6.83 -2.09 -0.36
C MET A 67 7.76 -0.98 -0.87
N PHE A 68 9.07 -1.23 -0.99
CA PHE A 68 9.98 -0.24 -1.55
C PHE A 68 9.72 -0.08 -3.05
N GLU A 69 9.62 -1.20 -3.77
CA GLU A 69 9.26 -1.17 -5.19
C GLU A 69 7.85 -0.63 -5.43
N ALA A 70 6.91 -0.84 -4.50
CA ALA A 70 5.59 -0.21 -4.55
C ALA A 70 5.69 1.33 -4.50
N ILE A 71 6.52 1.91 -3.61
CA ILE A 71 6.76 3.36 -3.61
C ILE A 71 7.36 3.82 -4.94
N LYS A 72 8.35 3.10 -5.47
CA LYS A 72 8.95 3.44 -6.77
C LYS A 72 7.92 3.35 -7.91
N ALA A 73 7.00 2.38 -7.87
CA ALA A 73 5.91 2.25 -8.82
C ALA A 73 4.94 3.43 -8.76
N TYR A 74 4.51 3.85 -7.56
CA TYR A 74 3.71 5.06 -7.38
C TYR A 74 4.42 6.30 -7.92
N GLN A 75 5.72 6.46 -7.66
CA GLN A 75 6.53 7.55 -8.22
C GLN A 75 6.55 7.53 -9.75
N ARG A 76 6.81 6.36 -10.36
CA ARG A 76 6.84 6.20 -11.83
C ARG A 76 5.49 6.54 -12.46
N GLY A 77 4.39 6.17 -11.80
CA GLY A 77 3.04 6.54 -12.21
C GLY A 77 2.65 7.99 -11.90
N GLY A 78 3.51 8.80 -11.28
CA GLY A 78 3.25 10.22 -10.99
C GLY A 78 2.32 10.47 -9.80
N TYR A 79 2.10 9.48 -8.93
CA TYR A 79 1.33 9.67 -7.71
C TYR A 79 2.13 10.46 -6.67
N ALA A 80 1.51 11.51 -6.11
CA ALA A 80 2.12 12.39 -5.11
C ALA A 80 1.17 12.67 -3.92
N GLY A 81 0.22 11.76 -3.67
CA GLY A 81 -0.77 11.90 -2.61
C GLY A 81 -0.42 11.14 -1.31
N PRO A 82 -1.36 11.09 -0.36
CA PRO A 82 -1.15 10.45 0.95
C PRO A 82 -1.04 8.93 0.88
N LEU A 83 -0.03 8.38 1.57
CA LEU A 83 0.07 6.96 1.89
C LEU A 83 -0.40 6.72 3.34
N CYS A 84 -1.56 6.10 3.51
CA CYS A 84 -2.14 5.75 4.80
C CYS A 84 -1.84 4.29 5.14
N PRO A 85 -1.25 3.95 6.30
CA PRO A 85 -0.92 2.56 6.64
C PRO A 85 -2.12 1.62 6.80
N ASP A 86 -3.34 2.15 6.93
CA ASP A 86 -4.60 1.41 7.01
C ASP A 86 -4.72 0.49 8.24
N HIS A 87 -4.22 -0.74 8.14
CA HIS A 87 -4.36 -1.78 9.16
C HIS A 87 -3.00 -2.21 9.71
N VAL A 88 -3.01 -2.63 10.97
CA VAL A 88 -1.88 -3.26 11.65
C VAL A 88 -2.40 -4.42 12.51
N PRO A 89 -1.57 -5.44 12.82
CA PRO A 89 -1.98 -6.59 13.63
C PRO A 89 -2.57 -6.19 14.99
N MET A 90 -3.46 -7.03 15.53
CA MET A 90 -3.95 -6.89 16.90
C MET A 90 -3.04 -7.66 17.85
N SER A 91 -2.73 -7.07 19.01
CA SER A 91 -1.96 -7.71 20.07
C SER A 91 -2.33 -7.16 21.43
N GLU A 92 -2.37 -8.02 22.45
CA GLU A 92 -2.48 -7.61 23.86
C GLU A 92 -1.30 -6.71 24.28
N LEU A 93 -0.16 -6.84 23.59
CA LEU A 93 0.97 -5.95 23.83
C LEU A 93 0.68 -4.53 23.36
N ASP A 94 -0.28 -4.28 22.47
CA ASP A 94 -0.66 -2.97 21.92
C ASP A 94 -2.16 -2.86 21.61
N GLU A 95 -2.99 -2.94 22.65
CA GLU A 95 -4.46 -2.98 22.54
C GLU A 95 -5.05 -1.81 21.74
N GLY A 96 -4.48 -0.61 21.87
CA GLY A 96 -4.89 0.59 21.12
C GLY A 96 -4.31 0.68 19.70
N ARG A 97 -3.39 -0.23 19.33
CA ARG A 97 -2.65 -0.26 18.04
C ARG A 97 -1.79 0.98 17.75
N GLU A 98 -1.57 1.86 18.74
CA GLU A 98 -0.84 3.11 18.54
C GLU A 98 0.64 2.88 18.20
N ARG A 99 1.31 1.94 18.87
CA ARG A 99 2.72 1.64 18.60
C ARG A 99 2.89 0.95 17.25
N PHE A 100 2.00 0.03 16.93
CA PHE A 100 2.05 -0.69 15.66
C PHE A 100 1.74 0.23 14.48
N MET A 101 0.78 1.15 14.64
CA MET A 101 0.51 2.18 13.64
C MET A 101 1.68 3.15 13.50
N ALA A 102 2.32 3.55 14.61
CA ALA A 102 3.52 4.38 14.59
C ALA A 102 4.69 3.67 13.88
N PHE A 103 4.86 2.36 14.08
CA PHE A 103 5.83 1.56 13.34
C PHE A 103 5.55 1.60 11.84
N ALA A 104 4.32 1.37 11.40
CA ALA A 104 3.96 1.36 9.99
C ALA A 104 4.16 2.74 9.31
N LEU A 105 3.83 3.83 10.02
CA LEU A 105 4.13 5.20 9.58
C LEU A 105 5.63 5.44 9.46
N GLY A 106 6.41 5.04 10.47
CA GLY A 106 7.87 5.18 10.48
C GLY A 106 8.55 4.38 9.37
N TYR A 107 8.11 3.14 9.16
CA TYR A 107 8.55 2.27 8.07
C TYR A 107 8.28 2.92 6.70
N THR A 108 7.05 3.38 6.48
CA THR A 108 6.66 4.08 5.23
C THR A 108 7.53 5.33 5.01
N ARG A 109 7.77 6.13 6.05
CA ARG A 109 8.67 7.29 5.98
C ARG A 109 10.10 6.89 5.62
N GLY A 110 10.62 5.81 6.20
CA GLY A 110 11.94 5.27 5.86
C GLY A 110 12.05 4.90 4.39
N LEU A 111 11.04 4.22 3.85
CA LEU A 111 10.99 3.85 2.43
C LEU A 111 10.90 5.10 1.52
N LEU A 112 10.10 6.11 1.88
CA LEU A 112 10.04 7.38 1.17
C LEU A 112 11.42 8.06 1.10
N HIS A 113 12.12 8.14 2.24
CA HIS A 113 13.48 8.70 2.28
C HIS A 113 14.45 7.89 1.40
N ALA A 114 14.41 6.56 1.48
CA ALA A 114 15.23 5.68 0.63
C ALA A 114 14.92 5.85 -0.86
N ALA A 115 13.67 6.18 -1.20
CA ALA A 115 13.24 6.45 -2.57
C ALA A 115 13.57 7.88 -3.05
N GLY A 116 14.23 8.69 -2.21
CA GLY A 116 14.64 10.07 -2.53
C GLY A 116 13.55 11.12 -2.29
N ILE A 117 12.46 10.77 -1.62
CA ILE A 117 11.39 11.70 -1.24
C ILE A 117 11.75 12.32 0.11
N ARG A 118 11.74 13.66 0.18
CA ARG A 118 12.01 14.44 1.40
C ARG A 118 10.75 15.13 1.89
#